data_AF-A0A523ZWW8-F1
#
_entry.id   AF-A0A523ZWW8-F1
#
_cell.length_a   1.000
_cell.length_b   1.000
_cell.length_c   1.000
_cell.angle_alpha   90.00
_cell.angle_beta   90.00
_cell.angle_gamma   90.00
#
_symmetry.space_group_name_H-M   'P 1'
#
loop_
_entity.id
_entity.type
_entity.pdbx_description
1 polymer ?
#
loop_
_entity_poly.entity_id
_entity_poly.type
_entity_poly.pdbx_seq_one_letter_code
_entity_poly.pdbx_strand_id
1 'polypeptide(L)'
;MVDSRSCSANTLSMMIKRKGPMHNLVHEMRYVAFFSVPPERLEDFVNGWELRAQAERVKVVFPPHTLYESYQGVTGFVVFEVDGFWGMEAFLERSVDAGAEVRLVPIEEDAKMSENLEKFHAAKLEADSLWEAVRYDRVGDVGVTKTLEILPLVEWRSNDEGLKVETGVSYLVKTDGSCILFDLGLNSGQEDPSPLLHNMERLGVSLADVDTIVISHNHGDPVGGG
;
A
#
# COMPACT_ATOMS: atom_id res chain seq x y z
N MET A 1 16.17 5.11 8.80
CA MET A 1 15.84 5.39 10.22
C MET A 1 15.19 6.76 10.26
N VAL A 2 13.85 6.81 10.26
CA VAL A 2 13.09 8.06 10.31
C VAL A 2 12.82 8.38 11.77
N ASP A 3 13.33 9.52 12.22
CA ASP A 3 13.22 10.03 13.60
C ASP A 3 11.77 10.50 13.84
N SER A 4 10.95 9.65 14.46
CA SER A 4 9.57 9.96 14.85
C SER A 4 9.56 10.78 16.14
N ARG A 5 9.52 12.11 16.02
CA ARG A 5 9.34 12.99 17.17
C ARG A 5 7.86 13.27 17.41
N SER A 6 7.38 12.92 18.60
CA SER A 6 6.08 13.37 19.11
C SER A 6 6.09 14.90 19.23
N CYS A 7 5.03 15.53 18.74
CA CYS A 7 4.92 16.98 18.72
C CYS A 7 4.26 17.47 20.02
N SER A 8 5.05 18.01 20.95
CA SER A 8 4.52 18.86 22.01
C SER A 8 4.38 20.30 21.49
N ALA A 9 3.56 21.15 22.13
CA ALA A 9 3.43 22.57 21.76
C ALA A 9 4.78 23.32 21.64
N ASN A 10 5.84 22.85 22.32
CA ASN A 10 7.20 23.40 22.21
C ASN A 10 7.98 22.93 20.96
N THR A 11 7.59 21.81 20.34
CA THR A 11 8.26 21.23 19.16
C THR A 11 7.91 21.99 17.87
N LEU A 12 6.70 22.57 17.79
CA LEU A 12 6.26 23.40 16.65
C LEU A 12 7.23 24.57 16.41
N SER A 13 7.77 25.16 17.48
CA SER A 13 8.72 26.29 17.41
C SER A 13 10.10 25.90 16.87
N MET A 14 10.49 24.62 16.95
CA MET A 14 11.83 24.16 16.55
C MET A 14 11.94 23.75 15.07
N MET A 15 10.86 23.30 14.43
CA MET A 15 10.84 23.04 12.97
C MET A 15 11.01 24.34 12.15
N ILE A 16 10.78 25.51 12.77
CA ILE A 16 10.74 26.84 12.15
C ILE A 16 12.15 27.45 11.90
N LYS A 17 13.25 26.89 12.44
CA LYS A 17 14.58 27.54 12.35
C LYS A 17 15.50 27.11 11.20
N ARG A 18 15.07 26.29 10.24
CA ARG A 18 15.91 25.93 9.07
C ARG A 18 15.38 26.50 7.75
N LYS A 19 16.06 27.59 7.35
CA LYS A 19 16.27 28.16 5.99
C LYS A 19 15.31 29.24 5.46
N GLY A 20 15.88 30.45 5.33
CA GLY A 20 15.76 31.33 4.16
C GLY A 20 14.54 32.26 4.10
N PRO A 21 14.65 33.44 3.46
CA PRO A 21 13.56 34.41 3.42
C PRO A 21 12.45 33.88 2.50
N MET A 22 11.30 33.51 3.07
CA MET A 22 10.08 33.25 2.31
C MET A 22 9.49 34.59 1.85
N HIS A 23 9.93 35.08 0.70
CA HIS A 23 9.22 36.10 -0.04
C HIS A 23 8.63 35.48 -1.31
N ASN A 24 7.30 35.54 -1.39
CA ASN A 24 6.44 35.32 -2.55
C ASN A 24 6.43 33.91 -3.18
N LEU A 25 5.50 33.07 -2.69
CA LEU A 25 4.74 32.10 -3.49
C LEU A 25 3.47 31.75 -2.69
N VAL A 26 2.32 32.30 -3.11
CA VAL A 26 1.02 31.83 -2.64
C VAL A 26 0.72 30.57 -3.47
N HIS A 27 1.15 29.42 -2.96
CA HIS A 27 0.76 28.11 -3.47
C HIS A 27 0.04 27.38 -2.34
N GLU A 28 -1.20 26.95 -2.63
CA GLU A 28 -1.92 26.03 -1.75
C GLU A 28 -1.05 24.78 -1.56
N MET A 29 -0.74 24.46 -0.30
CA MET A 29 0.07 23.30 0.03
C MET A 29 -0.83 22.18 0.54
N ARG A 30 -0.59 20.96 0.06
CA ARG A 30 -1.29 19.75 0.48
C ARG A 30 -0.52 19.05 1.59
N TYR A 31 -1.25 18.55 2.58
CA TYR A 31 -0.68 17.83 3.70
C TYR A 31 -1.49 16.58 4.03
N VAL A 32 -0.80 15.57 4.54
CA VAL A 32 -1.41 14.47 5.29
C VAL A 32 -1.12 14.69 6.78
N ALA A 33 -2.16 14.77 7.60
CA ALA A 33 -2.03 14.69 9.05
C ALA A 33 -2.44 13.29 9.52
N PHE A 34 -1.49 12.58 10.12
CA PHE A 34 -1.72 11.35 10.84
C PHE A 34 -2.07 11.69 12.28
N PHE A 35 -3.15 11.11 12.79
CA PHE A 35 -3.58 11.32 14.17
C PHE A 35 -3.56 10.03 14.98
N SER A 36 -3.16 10.17 16.23
CA SER A 36 -3.24 9.14 17.27
C SER A 36 -4.21 9.63 18.34
N VAL A 37 -5.35 8.95 18.44
CA VAL A 37 -6.42 9.27 19.40
C VAL A 37 -6.73 7.99 20.19
N PRO A 38 -6.89 8.07 21.52
CA PRO A 38 -7.31 6.92 22.30
C PRO A 38 -8.63 6.32 21.76
N PRO A 39 -8.79 4.98 21.71
CA PRO A 39 -9.95 4.33 21.10
C PRO A 39 -11.30 4.86 21.61
N GLU A 40 -11.38 5.20 22.90
CA GLU A 40 -12.58 5.72 23.55
C GLU A 40 -12.99 7.13 23.11
N ARG A 41 -12.13 7.86 22.39
CA ARG A 41 -12.41 9.20 21.84
C ARG A 41 -12.37 9.25 20.32
N LEU A 42 -12.04 8.12 19.67
CA LEU A 42 -11.81 8.07 18.23
C LEU A 42 -13.06 8.43 17.43
N GLU A 43 -14.22 7.90 17.84
CA GLU A 43 -15.49 8.14 17.16
C GLU A 43 -15.91 9.62 17.25
N ASP A 44 -15.88 10.21 18.44
CA ASP A 44 -16.17 11.64 18.65
C ASP A 44 -15.17 12.54 17.90
N PHE A 45 -13.88 12.16 17.92
CA PHE A 45 -12.85 12.87 17.18
C PHE A 45 -13.16 12.85 15.68
N VAL A 46 -13.39 11.67 15.09
CA VAL A 46 -13.70 11.53 13.67
C VAL A 46 -14.97 12.31 13.34
N ASN A 47 -16.05 12.16 14.09
CA ASN A 47 -17.33 12.80 13.78
C ASN A 47 -17.32 14.33 13.93
N GLY A 48 -16.52 14.88 14.84
CA GLY A 48 -16.41 16.33 15.06
C GLY A 48 -15.54 17.11 14.06
N TRP A 49 -15.08 16.47 12.98
CA TRP A 49 -14.04 17.01 12.10
C TRP A 49 -14.46 18.24 11.30
N GLU A 50 -15.72 18.31 10.85
CA GLU A 50 -16.21 19.43 10.05
C GLU A 50 -16.13 20.75 10.83
N LEU A 51 -16.45 20.72 12.13
CA LEU A 51 -16.32 21.87 13.02
C LEU A 51 -14.86 22.35 13.13
N ARG A 52 -13.90 21.41 13.11
CA ARG A 52 -12.47 21.74 13.15
C ARG A 52 -11.96 22.30 11.81
N ALA A 53 -12.56 21.91 10.70
CA ALA A 53 -12.22 22.36 9.35
C ALA A 53 -12.81 23.72 8.98
N GLN A 54 -13.95 24.12 9.55
CA GLN A 54 -14.70 25.33 9.16
C GLN A 54 -14.01 26.68 9.42
N ALA A 55 -13.05 26.75 10.35
CA ALA A 55 -12.60 28.04 10.89
C ALA A 55 -11.47 28.71 10.09
N GLU A 56 -10.87 28.04 9.12
CA GLU A 56 -9.63 28.49 8.49
C GLU A 56 -9.65 28.07 7.02
N ARG A 57 -8.79 28.66 6.16
CA ARG A 57 -8.68 28.33 4.72
C ARG A 57 -8.10 26.94 4.47
N VAL A 58 -8.74 25.93 5.07
CA VAL A 58 -8.40 24.52 5.07
C VAL A 58 -9.47 23.80 4.28
N LYS A 59 -9.07 23.24 3.15
CA LYS A 59 -9.92 22.40 2.33
C LYS A 59 -9.57 20.95 2.62
N VAL A 60 -10.44 20.25 3.32
CA VAL A 60 -10.27 18.82 3.54
C VAL A 60 -10.56 18.08 2.23
N VAL A 61 -9.52 17.48 1.65
CA VAL A 61 -9.59 16.69 0.40
C VAL A 61 -10.11 15.30 0.70
N PHE A 62 -9.69 14.76 1.84
CA PHE A 62 -10.09 13.45 2.31
C PHE A 62 -10.41 13.55 3.80
N PRO A 63 -11.66 13.26 4.22
CA PRO A 63 -12.05 13.39 5.62
C PRO A 63 -11.24 12.43 6.51
N PRO A 64 -11.32 12.56 7.85
CA PRO A 64 -10.61 11.63 8.73
C PRO A 64 -11.02 10.18 8.48
N HIS A 65 -10.05 9.32 8.19
CA HIS A 65 -10.25 7.89 8.01
C HIS A 65 -9.48 7.12 9.07
N THR A 66 -10.13 6.13 9.68
CA THR A 66 -9.55 5.25 10.69
C THR A 66 -8.83 4.08 10.05
N LEU A 67 -7.68 3.70 10.61
CA LEU A 67 -6.99 2.47 10.22
C LEU A 67 -7.54 1.30 11.03
N TYR A 68 -7.72 0.14 10.38
CA TYR A 68 -8.21 -1.08 11.04
C TYR A 68 -7.19 -1.63 12.06
N GLU A 69 -5.90 -1.50 11.76
CA GLU A 69 -4.79 -1.79 12.67
C GLU A 69 -3.98 -0.54 12.95
N SER A 70 -3.61 -0.30 14.21
CA SER A 70 -2.80 0.86 14.59
C SER A 70 -1.32 0.59 14.29
N TYR A 71 -0.83 1.12 13.18
CA TYR A 71 0.60 1.08 12.87
C TYR A 71 1.33 2.17 13.68
N GLN A 72 2.26 1.78 14.55
CA GLN A 72 3.03 2.69 15.42
C GLN A 72 2.16 3.67 16.26
N GLY A 73 0.97 3.22 16.67
CA GLY A 73 0.05 4.04 17.47
C GLY A 73 -0.76 5.06 16.67
N VAL A 74 -0.59 5.15 15.35
CA VAL A 74 -1.46 5.95 14.48
C VAL A 74 -2.82 5.29 14.37
N THR A 75 -3.88 6.04 14.61
CA THR A 75 -5.26 5.55 14.59
C THR A 75 -6.02 5.98 13.33
N GLY A 76 -5.50 6.97 12.61
CA GLY A 76 -6.10 7.42 11.36
C GLY A 76 -5.32 8.57 10.71
N PHE A 77 -5.85 9.05 9.59
CA PHE A 77 -5.28 10.19 8.88
C PHE A 77 -6.35 11.06 8.21
N VAL A 78 -5.99 12.30 7.90
CA VAL A 78 -6.81 13.26 7.15
C VAL A 78 -5.92 13.92 6.10
N VAL A 79 -6.46 14.17 4.90
CA VAL A 79 -5.75 14.88 3.83
C VAL A 79 -6.42 16.22 3.61
N PHE A 80 -5.64 17.28 3.61
CA PHE A 80 -6.16 18.64 3.50
C PHE A 80 -5.19 19.56 2.77
N GLU A 81 -5.74 20.57 2.11
CA GLU A 81 -5.01 21.68 1.49
C GLU A 81 -5.19 22.91 2.36
N VAL A 82 -4.15 23.73 2.49
CA VAL A 82 -4.19 24.98 3.24
C VAL A 82 -3.65 26.13 2.41
N ASP A 83 -4.36 27.25 2.46
CA ASP A 83 -3.87 28.53 1.94
C ASP A 83 -3.18 29.30 3.07
N GLY A 84 -1.86 29.05 3.21
CA GLY A 84 -0.99 29.76 4.14
C GLY A 84 -0.81 29.08 5.51
N PHE A 85 0.24 29.53 6.21
CA PHE A 85 0.74 28.92 7.45
C PHE A 85 -0.27 28.95 8.61
N TRP A 86 -0.98 30.07 8.78
CA TRP A 86 -1.86 30.29 9.92
C TRP A 86 -3.06 29.34 9.95
N GLY A 87 -3.62 29.02 8.77
CA GLY A 87 -4.73 28.08 8.67
C GLY A 87 -4.34 26.65 9.02
N MET A 88 -3.10 26.27 8.68
CA MET A 88 -2.53 24.99 9.08
C MET A 88 -2.36 24.89 10.60
N GLU A 89 -1.74 25.91 11.23
CA GLU A 89 -1.49 25.93 12.67
C GLU A 89 -2.79 25.79 13.46
N ALA A 90 -3.79 26.61 13.14
CA ALA A 90 -5.07 26.59 13.84
C ALA A 90 -5.87 25.28 13.64
N PHE A 91 -5.75 24.61 12.48
CA PHE A 91 -6.35 23.30 12.27
C PHE A 91 -5.67 22.20 13.10
N LEU A 92 -4.35 22.25 13.21
CA LEU A 92 -3.57 21.30 14.01
C LEU A 92 -3.82 21.52 15.50
N GLU A 93 -3.84 22.76 15.97
CA GLU A 93 -4.14 23.10 17.37
C GLU A 93 -5.51 22.57 17.79
N ARG A 94 -6.56 22.80 17.01
CA ARG A 94 -7.91 22.26 17.31
C ARG A 94 -7.95 20.73 17.32
N SER A 95 -7.11 20.07 16.52
CA SER A 95 -7.01 18.62 16.52
C SER A 95 -6.30 18.11 17.77
N VAL A 96 -5.26 18.82 18.23
CA VAL A 96 -4.56 18.54 19.49
C VAL A 96 -5.45 18.80 20.70
N ASP A 97 -6.23 19.90 20.70
CA ASP A 97 -7.20 20.22 21.75
C ASP A 97 -8.31 19.17 21.85
N ALA A 98 -8.67 18.54 20.72
CA ALA A 98 -9.59 17.40 20.68
C ALA A 98 -8.94 16.08 21.15
N GLY A 99 -7.68 16.11 21.59
CA GLY A 99 -6.98 14.98 22.19
C GLY A 99 -6.17 14.12 21.22
N ALA A 100 -5.90 14.59 20.00
CA ALA A 100 -5.04 13.89 19.07
C ALA A 100 -3.56 14.25 19.24
N GLU A 101 -2.68 13.26 19.18
CA GLU A 101 -1.29 13.52 18.76
C GLU A 101 -1.27 13.56 17.23
N VAL A 102 -0.71 14.63 16.65
CA VAL A 102 -0.70 14.82 15.19
C VAL A 102 0.71 14.80 14.63
N ARG A 103 0.92 14.04 13.55
CA ARG A 103 2.13 14.06 12.72
C ARG A 103 1.77 14.55 11.33
N LEU A 104 2.44 15.62 10.89
CA LEU A 104 2.19 16.27 9.61
C LEU A 104 3.25 15.86 8.57
N VAL A 105 2.80 15.51 7.37
CA VAL A 105 3.67 15.22 6.22
C VAL A 105 3.22 16.09 5.04
N PRO A 106 4.11 16.92 4.46
CA PRO A 106 3.79 17.65 3.24
C PRO A 106 3.68 16.67 2.06
N ILE A 107 2.69 16.89 1.19
CA ILE A 107 2.59 16.19 -0.08
C ILE A 107 3.30 17.04 -1.12
N GLU A 108 4.50 16.60 -1.51
CA GLU A 108 5.23 17.16 -2.64
C GLU A 108 4.78 16.45 -3.92
N GLU A 109 4.49 17.22 -4.97
CA GLU A 109 4.25 16.65 -6.30
C GLU A 109 5.58 16.17 -6.89
N ASP A 110 5.82 14.85 -6.83
CA ASP A 110 6.91 14.22 -7.56
C ASP A 110 6.46 13.93 -8.99
N ALA A 111 7.18 14.49 -9.97
CA ALA A 111 6.90 14.27 -11.40
C ALA A 111 6.88 12.78 -11.77
N LYS A 112 7.74 11.98 -11.13
CA LYS A 112 7.80 10.52 -11.34
C LYS A 112 6.58 9.81 -10.74
N MET A 113 6.08 10.29 -9.60
CA MET A 113 4.84 9.75 -9.01
C MET A 113 3.63 10.05 -9.90
N SER A 114 3.57 11.27 -10.45
CA SER A 114 2.50 11.68 -11.37
C SER A 114 2.51 10.83 -12.66
N GLU A 115 3.68 10.63 -13.24
CA GLU A 115 3.86 9.76 -14.42
C GLU A 115 3.44 8.31 -14.11
N ASN A 116 3.83 7.77 -12.95
CA ASN A 116 3.45 6.41 -12.55
C ASN A 116 1.93 6.27 -12.33
N LEU A 117 1.28 7.29 -11.78
CA LEU A 117 -0.16 7.30 -11.58
C LEU A 117 -0.91 7.33 -12.92
N GLU A 118 -0.44 8.12 -13.88
CA GLU A 118 -1.01 8.14 -15.23
C GLU A 118 -0.86 6.78 -15.92
N LYS A 119 0.32 6.15 -15.83
CA LYS A 119 0.56 4.79 -16.34
C LYS A 119 -0.36 3.78 -15.68
N PHE A 120 -0.53 3.84 -14.36
CA PHE A 120 -1.43 2.96 -13.62
C PHE A 120 -2.88 3.12 -14.09
N HIS A 121 -3.36 4.36 -14.26
CA HIS A 121 -4.72 4.62 -14.75
C HIS A 121 -4.93 4.10 -16.18
N ALA A 122 -3.97 4.33 -17.07
CA ALA A 122 -4.04 3.82 -18.45
C ALA A 122 -4.09 2.28 -18.47
N ALA A 123 -3.19 1.63 -17.74
CA ALA A 123 -3.15 0.17 -17.64
C ALA A 123 -4.43 -0.41 -17.00
N LYS A 124 -4.98 0.28 -15.98
CA LYS A 124 -6.24 -0.11 -15.35
C LYS A 124 -7.41 -0.04 -16.35
N LEU A 125 -7.53 1.04 -17.11
CA LEU A 125 -8.59 1.18 -18.12
C LEU A 125 -8.50 0.08 -19.19
N GLU A 126 -7.28 -0.27 -19.60
CA GLU A 126 -7.05 -1.39 -20.52
C GLU A 126 -7.47 -2.73 -19.89
N ALA A 127 -7.07 -2.99 -18.65
CA ALA A 127 -7.45 -4.21 -17.93
C ALA A 127 -8.97 -4.32 -17.72
N ASP A 128 -9.63 -3.23 -17.35
CA ASP A 128 -11.09 -3.17 -17.17
C ASP A 128 -11.81 -3.44 -18.52
N SER A 129 -11.31 -2.85 -19.62
CA SER A 129 -11.84 -3.10 -20.97
C SER A 129 -11.69 -4.56 -21.40
N LEU A 130 -10.53 -5.17 -21.15
CA LEU A 130 -10.30 -6.59 -21.39
C LEU A 130 -11.24 -7.46 -20.56
N TRP A 131 -11.39 -7.14 -19.28
CA TRP A 131 -12.28 -7.86 -18.37
C TRP A 131 -13.75 -7.81 -18.82
N GLU A 132 -14.24 -6.64 -19.23
CA GLU A 132 -15.61 -6.48 -19.75
C GLU A 132 -15.85 -7.23 -21.07
N ALA A 133 -14.81 -7.33 -21.91
CA ALA A 133 -14.87 -8.05 -23.17
C ALA A 133 -14.83 -9.57 -23.00
N VAL A 134 -14.20 -10.07 -21.92
CA VAL A 134 -14.11 -11.50 -21.68
C VAL A 134 -15.48 -12.04 -21.25
N ARG A 135 -15.85 -13.18 -21.84
CA ARG A 135 -17.02 -13.97 -21.43
C ARG A 135 -16.50 -15.27 -20.85
N TYR A 136 -16.71 -15.44 -19.55
CA TYR A 136 -16.43 -16.69 -18.87
C TYR A 136 -17.72 -17.52 -18.82
N ASP A 137 -17.63 -18.77 -19.24
CA ASP A 137 -18.68 -19.72 -18.94
C ASP A 137 -18.77 -19.91 -17.43
N ARG A 138 -19.99 -20.09 -16.92
CA ARG A 138 -20.14 -20.50 -15.52
C ARG A 138 -19.39 -21.81 -15.33
N VAL A 139 -18.70 -21.94 -14.21
CA VAL A 139 -18.12 -23.22 -13.79
C VAL A 139 -19.23 -24.27 -13.84
N GLY A 140 -19.08 -25.19 -14.79
CA GLY A 140 -20.02 -26.29 -15.01
C GLY A 140 -19.74 -27.43 -14.04
N ASP A 141 -19.71 -28.64 -14.57
CA ASP A 141 -19.18 -29.79 -13.83
C ASP A 141 -17.67 -29.59 -13.58
N VAL A 142 -17.25 -29.68 -12.32
CA VAL A 142 -15.84 -29.56 -11.92
C VAL A 142 -14.99 -30.73 -12.40
N GLY A 143 -15.63 -31.83 -12.85
CA GLY A 143 -14.96 -32.98 -13.44
C GLY A 143 -14.12 -33.76 -12.43
N VAL A 144 -13.24 -34.62 -12.95
CA VAL A 144 -12.30 -35.44 -12.17
C VAL A 144 -10.95 -35.54 -12.88
N THR A 145 -9.87 -35.61 -12.11
CA THR A 145 -8.52 -35.93 -12.61
C THR A 145 -8.06 -37.26 -12.04
N LYS A 146 -7.27 -38.03 -12.78
CA LYS A 146 -6.64 -39.27 -12.32
C LYS A 146 -5.32 -38.99 -11.63
N THR A 147 -4.62 -37.94 -12.05
CA THR A 147 -3.33 -37.55 -11.45
C THR A 147 -3.41 -36.14 -10.87
N LEU A 148 -2.71 -35.96 -9.75
CA LEU A 148 -2.50 -34.68 -9.10
C LEU A 148 -1.05 -34.67 -8.60
N GLU A 149 -0.29 -33.69 -9.03
CA GLU A 149 1.05 -33.40 -8.53
C GLU A 149 1.06 -31.96 -7.99
N ILE A 150 1.64 -31.77 -6.82
CA ILE A 150 1.86 -30.45 -6.22
C ILE A 150 3.33 -30.35 -5.90
N LEU A 151 4.03 -29.49 -6.63
CA LEU A 151 5.46 -29.25 -6.48
C LEU A 151 5.67 -27.87 -5.84
N PRO A 152 6.22 -27.79 -4.62
CA PRO A 152 6.66 -26.52 -4.06
C PRO A 152 7.79 -25.94 -4.90
N LEU A 153 7.54 -24.76 -5.47
CA LEU A 153 8.54 -23.98 -6.19
C LEU A 153 9.22 -22.98 -5.25
N VAL A 154 8.49 -22.41 -4.29
CA VAL A 154 9.01 -21.53 -3.24
C VAL A 154 8.36 -21.88 -1.91
N GLU A 155 9.18 -21.98 -0.86
CA GLU A 155 8.78 -22.21 0.53
C GLU A 155 9.82 -21.57 1.47
N TRP A 156 9.45 -21.38 2.74
CA TRP A 156 10.28 -20.99 3.87
C TRP A 156 11.48 -21.92 4.08
N ARG A 157 11.35 -23.23 3.79
CA ARG A 157 12.44 -24.20 3.97
C ARG A 157 12.66 -25.10 2.77
N SER A 158 13.92 -25.40 2.54
CA SER A 158 14.38 -26.43 1.60
C SER A 158 15.48 -27.25 2.26
N ASN A 159 15.56 -28.53 1.91
CA ASN A 159 16.71 -29.39 2.23
C ASN A 159 17.69 -29.50 1.05
N ASP A 160 17.37 -28.87 -0.08
CA ASP A 160 18.25 -28.71 -1.24
C ASP A 160 18.88 -27.31 -1.19
N GLU A 161 20.20 -27.25 -1.01
CA GLU A 161 20.99 -26.01 -0.97
C GLU A 161 21.00 -25.26 -2.32
N GLY A 162 20.60 -25.92 -3.40
CA GLY A 162 20.47 -25.34 -4.73
C GLY A 162 19.18 -24.55 -4.97
N LEU A 163 18.22 -24.63 -4.05
CA LEU A 163 16.94 -23.92 -4.12
C LEU A 163 16.96 -22.68 -3.21
N LYS A 164 16.35 -21.59 -3.70
CA LYS A 164 16.13 -20.37 -2.92
C LYS A 164 14.87 -20.51 -2.07
N VAL A 165 14.89 -19.96 -0.87
CA VAL A 165 13.77 -19.99 0.09
C VAL A 165 13.41 -18.58 0.51
N GLU A 166 12.15 -18.33 0.82
CA GLU A 166 11.69 -17.04 1.33
C GLU A 166 10.39 -17.17 2.11
N THR A 167 9.89 -16.06 2.65
CA THR A 167 8.68 -16.07 3.49
C THR A 167 7.38 -16.22 2.71
N GLY A 168 7.42 -16.02 1.38
CA GLY A 168 6.31 -16.27 0.47
C GLY A 168 6.28 -17.71 -0.03
N VAL A 169 5.20 -18.07 -0.72
CA VAL A 169 4.99 -19.42 -1.24
C VAL A 169 4.68 -19.39 -2.73
N SER A 170 5.05 -20.46 -3.42
CA SER A 170 4.62 -20.74 -4.78
C SER A 170 4.59 -22.24 -5.02
N TYR A 171 3.52 -22.72 -5.65
CA TYR A 171 3.32 -24.12 -5.98
C TYR A 171 2.97 -24.31 -7.44
N LEU A 172 3.55 -25.33 -8.06
CA LEU A 172 3.08 -25.84 -9.33
C LEU A 172 2.08 -26.97 -9.07
N VAL A 173 0.83 -26.79 -9.46
CA VAL A 173 -0.23 -27.79 -9.35
C VAL A 173 -0.50 -28.34 -10.74
N LYS A 174 -0.17 -29.62 -10.94
CA LYS A 174 -0.37 -30.34 -12.20
C LYS A 174 -1.47 -31.37 -12.06
N THR A 175 -2.34 -31.40 -13.06
CA THR A 175 -3.38 -32.42 -13.24
C THR A 175 -3.26 -33.03 -14.63
N ASP A 176 -4.13 -33.97 -14.99
CA ASP A 176 -4.17 -34.51 -16.35
C ASP A 176 -4.47 -33.45 -17.43
N GLY A 177 -5.11 -32.34 -17.06
CA GLY A 177 -5.61 -31.33 -18.01
C GLY A 177 -5.18 -29.89 -17.75
N SER A 178 -4.42 -29.62 -16.69
CA SER A 178 -4.01 -28.26 -16.33
C SER A 178 -2.70 -28.23 -15.56
N CYS A 179 -1.95 -27.16 -15.76
CA CYS A 179 -0.70 -26.83 -15.10
C CYS A 179 -0.82 -25.41 -14.53
N ILE A 180 -1.10 -25.35 -13.24
CA ILE A 180 -1.45 -24.13 -12.52
C ILE A 180 -0.24 -23.68 -11.70
N LEU A 181 0.15 -22.42 -11.84
CA LEU A 181 1.08 -21.77 -10.93
C LEU A 181 0.28 -21.03 -9.85
N PHE A 182 0.36 -21.51 -8.62
CA PHE A 182 -0.36 -20.97 -7.48
C PHE A 182 0.58 -20.13 -6.63
N ASP A 183 0.28 -18.83 -6.55
CA ASP A 183 1.11 -17.77 -5.95
C ASP A 183 2.52 -17.67 -6.55
N LEU A 184 3.18 -16.53 -6.33
CA LEU A 184 4.43 -16.18 -7.01
C LEU A 184 5.62 -15.97 -6.07
N GLY A 185 5.42 -16.12 -4.77
CA GLY A 185 6.41 -15.74 -3.76
C GLY A 185 6.52 -14.23 -3.56
N LEU A 186 7.46 -13.84 -2.70
CA LEU A 186 7.65 -12.47 -2.23
C LEU A 186 8.70 -11.70 -3.05
N ASN A 187 9.75 -12.39 -3.52
CA ASN A 187 10.95 -11.78 -4.11
C ASN A 187 11.45 -10.56 -3.31
N SER A 188 11.62 -10.72 -1.99
CA SER A 188 11.98 -9.62 -1.08
C SER A 188 13.30 -8.94 -1.43
N GLY A 189 14.21 -9.67 -2.07
CA GLY A 189 15.50 -9.19 -2.54
C GLY A 189 15.44 -8.45 -3.88
N GLN A 190 14.29 -8.42 -4.55
CA GLN A 190 14.11 -7.86 -5.90
C GLN A 190 15.15 -8.43 -6.89
N GLU A 191 15.33 -9.75 -6.83
CA GLU A 191 16.32 -10.47 -7.62
C GLU A 191 15.83 -10.72 -9.05
N ASP A 192 16.77 -10.77 -9.99
CA ASP A 192 16.56 -11.19 -11.38
C ASP A 192 17.67 -12.19 -11.79
N PRO A 193 17.35 -13.48 -11.98
CA PRO A 193 16.02 -14.08 -11.87
C PRO A 193 15.54 -14.16 -10.41
N SER A 194 14.22 -14.02 -10.22
CA SER A 194 13.56 -14.13 -8.91
C SER A 194 13.76 -15.53 -8.30
N PRO A 195 13.56 -15.70 -6.98
CA PRO A 195 13.61 -17.02 -6.34
C PRO A 195 12.74 -18.07 -7.03
N LEU A 196 11.54 -17.68 -7.47
CA LEU A 196 10.63 -18.51 -8.24
C LEU A 196 11.26 -18.98 -9.55
N LEU A 197 11.73 -18.06 -10.40
CA LEU A 197 12.29 -18.40 -11.70
C LEU A 197 13.57 -19.24 -11.58
N HIS A 198 14.42 -18.91 -10.61
CA HIS A 198 15.60 -19.72 -10.28
C HIS A 198 15.22 -21.15 -9.90
N ASN A 199 14.23 -21.33 -9.02
CA ASN A 199 13.80 -22.65 -8.59
C ASN A 199 13.12 -23.43 -9.71
N MET A 200 12.31 -22.77 -10.56
CA MET A 200 11.71 -23.38 -11.74
C MET A 200 12.79 -23.93 -12.69
N GLU A 201 13.82 -23.15 -13.01
CA GLU A 201 14.93 -23.61 -13.85
C GLU A 201 15.64 -24.83 -13.24
N ARG A 202 15.94 -24.79 -11.93
CA ARG A 202 16.62 -25.87 -11.21
C ARG A 202 15.79 -27.15 -11.15
N LEU A 203 14.47 -27.03 -11.05
CA LEU A 203 13.52 -28.14 -11.01
C LEU A 203 13.07 -28.60 -12.40
N GLY A 204 13.57 -27.97 -13.47
CA GLY A 204 13.21 -28.33 -14.85
C GLY A 204 11.77 -27.96 -15.22
N VAL A 205 11.21 -26.92 -14.60
CA VAL A 205 9.88 -26.39 -14.87
C VAL A 205 9.99 -25.19 -15.80
N SER A 206 9.25 -25.21 -16.91
CA SER A 206 9.14 -24.08 -17.82
C SER A 206 7.89 -23.26 -17.52
N LEU A 207 8.01 -21.93 -17.52
CA LEU A 207 6.83 -21.05 -17.44
C LEU A 207 5.90 -21.24 -18.64
N ALA A 208 6.42 -21.67 -19.79
CA ALA A 208 5.60 -21.98 -20.97
C ALA A 208 4.67 -23.19 -20.77
N ASP A 209 4.92 -24.02 -19.75
CA ASP A 209 4.04 -25.14 -19.40
C ASP A 209 2.85 -24.69 -18.53
N VAL A 210 2.90 -23.47 -17.97
CA VAL A 210 1.85 -22.93 -17.09
C VAL A 210 0.73 -22.33 -17.94
N ASP A 211 -0.48 -22.85 -17.76
CA ASP A 211 -1.67 -22.34 -18.44
C ASP A 211 -2.48 -21.35 -17.59
N THR A 212 -2.35 -21.44 -16.27
CA THR A 212 -3.15 -20.68 -15.33
C THR A 212 -2.29 -20.19 -14.18
N ILE A 213 -2.40 -18.91 -13.83
CA ILE A 213 -1.85 -18.35 -12.60
C ILE A 213 -3.01 -18.07 -11.65
N VAL A 214 -2.90 -18.56 -10.42
CA VAL A 214 -3.84 -18.27 -9.35
C VAL A 214 -3.12 -17.47 -8.28
N ILE A 215 -3.66 -16.29 -7.97
CA ILE A 215 -3.22 -15.46 -6.84
C ILE A 215 -4.25 -15.62 -5.72
N SER A 216 -3.83 -16.19 -4.60
CA SER A 216 -4.70 -16.52 -3.48
C SER A 216 -5.29 -15.29 -2.80
N HIS A 217 -4.47 -14.24 -2.64
CA HIS A 217 -4.86 -12.96 -2.06
C HIS A 217 -3.83 -11.87 -2.39
N ASN A 218 -4.17 -10.60 -2.14
CA ASN A 218 -3.33 -9.46 -2.47
C ASN A 218 -2.46 -8.98 -1.29
N HIS A 219 -1.63 -9.87 -0.75
CA HIS A 219 -0.49 -9.47 0.08
C HIS A 219 0.79 -9.49 -0.78
N GLY A 220 1.91 -8.95 -0.28
CA GLY A 220 3.15 -8.88 -1.05
C GLY A 220 3.77 -10.26 -1.34
N ASP A 221 3.57 -11.22 -0.46
CA ASP A 221 4.16 -12.56 -0.50
C ASP A 221 3.48 -13.57 -1.46
N PRO A 222 2.22 -13.36 -1.89
CA PRO A 222 1.64 -14.03 -3.06
C PRO A 222 1.94 -13.43 -4.44
N VAL A 223 2.23 -12.12 -4.54
CA VAL A 223 2.27 -11.39 -5.82
C VAL A 223 3.65 -10.88 -6.23
N GLY A 224 4.67 -11.10 -5.40
CA GLY A 224 5.96 -10.44 -5.50
C GLY A 224 6.90 -10.99 -6.57
N GLY A 225 6.58 -12.13 -7.20
CA GLY A 225 7.47 -13.03 -7.97
C GLY A 225 8.34 -12.49 -9.10
N GLY A 226 8.44 -11.17 -9.29
CA GLY A 226 9.25 -10.50 -10.30
C GLY A 226 8.44 -10.07 -11.50
#